data_AF-A0A316JK85-F1
#
_entry.id   AF-A0A316JK85-F1
#
_cell.length_a   1.000
_cell.length_b   1.000
_cell.length_c   1.000
_cell.angle_alpha   90.00
_cell.angle_beta   90.00
_cell.angle_gamma   90.00
#
_symmetry.space_group_name_H-M   'P 1'
#
loop_
_entity.id
_entity.type
_entity.pdbx_description
1 polymer ?
#
loop_
_entity_poly.entity_id
_entity_poly.type
_entity_poly.pdbx_seq_one_letter_code
_entity_poly.pdbx_strand_id
1 'polypeptide(L)'
;MQLGLALCLSTSIPAMAEGRSAFAEVEAEALSKLSRQQRHRYFDDLRALHRRRFDQRQADLSRLEGCLNRTAKAKASTCFERQHRQGHARWRRELQALRQHYNLPVPPSHHHRPS
;
A
#
# COMPACT_ATOMS: atom_id res chain seq x y z
N MET A 1 -44.00 -8.78 -27.64
CA MET A 1 -42.52 -8.80 -27.68
C MET A 1 -42.01 -7.91 -26.55
N GLN A 2 -41.45 -8.52 -25.50
CA GLN A 2 -40.96 -7.85 -24.29
C GLN A 2 -39.44 -7.69 -24.38
N LEU A 3 -38.97 -6.43 -24.43
CA LEU A 3 -37.59 -5.98 -24.20
C LEU A 3 -37.71 -4.83 -23.18
N GLY A 4 -36.87 -4.67 -22.18
CA GLY A 4 -35.77 -5.47 -21.68
C GLY A 4 -35.55 -5.10 -20.21
N LEU A 5 -34.84 -5.99 -19.51
CA LEU A 5 -34.35 -5.76 -18.17
C LEU A 5 -33.37 -4.57 -18.15
N ALA A 6 -33.72 -3.51 -17.43
CA ALA A 6 -32.75 -2.54 -16.92
C ALA A 6 -32.63 -2.75 -15.41
N LEU A 7 -31.78 -3.70 -15.02
CA LEU A 7 -31.31 -3.84 -13.65
C LEU A 7 -30.41 -2.65 -13.32
N CYS A 8 -30.99 -1.61 -12.73
CA CYS A 8 -30.23 -0.59 -12.02
C CYS A 8 -29.64 -1.21 -10.75
N LEU A 9 -28.50 -1.89 -10.87
CA LEU A 9 -27.61 -2.10 -9.73
C LEU A 9 -26.85 -0.79 -9.46
N SER A 10 -27.52 0.18 -8.83
CA SER A 10 -26.85 1.27 -8.11
C SER A 10 -26.15 0.67 -6.89
N THR A 11 -24.98 0.08 -7.13
CA THR A 11 -24.05 -0.25 -6.06
C THR A 11 -23.45 1.07 -5.58
N SER A 12 -24.03 1.60 -4.50
CA SER A 12 -23.48 2.71 -3.74
C SER A 12 -22.07 2.34 -3.25
N ILE A 13 -21.04 2.70 -4.02
CA ILE A 13 -19.67 2.85 -3.52
C ILE A 13 -19.16 4.27 -3.85
N PRO A 14 -19.75 5.37 -3.35
CA PRO A 14 -19.26 6.71 -3.71
C PRO A 14 -18.07 7.12 -2.83
N ALA A 15 -18.17 6.95 -1.52
CA ALA A 15 -17.22 7.57 -0.58
C ALA A 15 -15.77 6.99 -0.62
N MET A 16 -15.61 5.73 -1.05
CA MET A 16 -14.30 5.04 -1.04
C MET A 16 -13.47 5.32 -2.30
N ALA A 17 -14.15 5.55 -3.43
CA ALA A 17 -13.49 5.88 -4.69
C ALA A 17 -13.06 7.35 -4.71
N GLU A 18 -13.91 8.24 -4.19
CA GLU A 18 -13.66 9.68 -4.09
C GLU A 18 -12.41 10.01 -3.24
N GLY A 19 -12.24 9.35 -2.08
CA GLY A 19 -11.05 9.60 -1.24
C GLY A 19 -9.73 9.15 -1.88
N ARG A 20 -9.76 8.12 -2.72
CA ARG A 20 -8.60 7.64 -3.48
C ARG A 20 -8.33 8.50 -4.72
N SER A 21 -9.37 8.96 -5.39
CA SER A 21 -9.22 9.85 -6.55
C SER A 21 -8.74 11.24 -6.13
N ALA A 22 -9.29 11.80 -5.05
CA ALA A 22 -8.89 13.11 -4.53
C ALA A 22 -7.41 13.15 -4.12
N PHE A 23 -6.91 12.08 -3.46
CA PHE A 23 -5.48 12.01 -3.13
C PHE A 23 -4.60 11.82 -4.38
N ALA A 24 -5.08 11.06 -5.37
CA ALA A 24 -4.35 10.87 -6.62
C ALA A 24 -4.19 12.18 -7.40
N GLU A 25 -5.21 13.04 -7.40
CA GLU A 25 -5.14 14.38 -7.99
C GLU A 25 -4.11 15.27 -7.27
N VAL A 26 -4.15 15.31 -5.94
CA VAL A 26 -3.19 16.08 -5.12
C VAL A 26 -1.75 15.58 -5.32
N GLU A 27 -1.56 14.26 -5.45
CA GLU A 27 -0.25 13.68 -5.78
C GLU A 27 0.20 14.05 -7.20
N ALA A 28 -0.68 13.96 -8.19
CA ALA A 28 -0.37 14.33 -9.56
C ALA A 28 0.02 15.82 -9.68
N GLU A 29 -0.67 16.70 -8.96
CA GLU A 29 -0.33 18.12 -8.90
C GLU A 29 1.01 18.36 -8.20
N ALA A 30 1.30 17.68 -7.09
CA ALA A 30 2.59 17.78 -6.43
C ALA A 30 3.75 17.28 -7.32
N LEU A 31 3.52 16.19 -8.06
CA LEU A 31 4.48 15.67 -9.03
C LEU A 31 4.69 16.61 -10.21
N SER A 32 3.66 17.32 -10.67
CA SER A 32 3.78 18.27 -11.80
C SER A 32 4.69 19.46 -11.48
N LYS A 33 4.78 19.84 -10.19
CA LYS A 33 5.67 20.90 -9.68
C LYS A 33 7.15 20.50 -9.66
N LEU A 34 7.47 19.21 -9.78
CA LEU A 34 8.85 18.72 -9.87
C LEU A 34 9.41 18.91 -11.29
N SER A 35 10.71 19.21 -11.38
CA SER A 35 11.41 19.19 -12.66
C SER A 35 11.35 17.80 -13.32
N ARG A 36 11.53 17.72 -14.64
CA ARG A 36 11.57 16.44 -15.37
C ARG A 36 12.60 15.48 -14.78
N GLN A 37 13.78 15.98 -14.40
CA GLN A 37 14.84 15.17 -13.80
C GLN A 37 14.44 14.66 -12.41
N GLN A 38 13.84 15.51 -11.57
CA GLN A 38 13.37 15.10 -10.24
C GLN A 38 12.25 14.05 -10.32
N ARG A 39 11.29 14.20 -11.25
CA ARG A 39 10.27 13.17 -11.47
C ARG A 39 10.87 11.83 -11.88
N HIS A 40 11.83 11.85 -12.79
CA HIS A 40 12.51 10.62 -13.22
C HIS A 40 13.18 9.91 -12.04
N ARG A 41 13.98 10.66 -11.25
CA ARG A 41 14.64 10.13 -10.04
C ARG A 41 13.64 9.61 -9.01
N TYR A 42 12.54 10.34 -8.76
CA TYR A 42 11.49 9.89 -7.86
C TYR A 42 10.92 8.53 -8.27
N PHE A 43 10.59 8.34 -9.55
CA PHE A 43 10.06 7.07 -10.03
C PHE A 43 11.11 5.95 -10.06
N ASP A 44 12.40 6.28 -10.24
CA ASP A 44 13.50 5.32 -10.10
C ASP A 44 13.64 4.83 -8.65
N ASP A 45 13.66 5.77 -7.70
CA ASP A 45 13.75 5.50 -6.27
C ASP A 45 12.53 4.72 -5.78
N LEU A 46 11.34 5.08 -6.26
CA LEU A 46 10.10 4.37 -5.97
C LEU A 46 10.17 2.92 -6.49
N ARG A 47 10.60 2.72 -7.74
CA ARG A 47 10.79 1.36 -8.29
C ARG A 47 11.81 0.55 -7.50
N ALA A 48 12.93 1.15 -7.12
CA ALA A 48 13.94 0.50 -6.29
C ALA A 48 13.38 0.11 -4.92
N LEU A 49 12.61 1.00 -4.30
CA LEU A 49 11.94 0.74 -3.03
C LEU A 49 10.92 -0.42 -3.14
N HIS A 50 10.13 -0.45 -4.22
CA HIS A 50 9.21 -1.55 -4.50
C HIS A 50 9.92 -2.90 -4.69
N ARG A 51 11.05 -2.93 -5.40
CA ARG A 51 11.88 -4.16 -5.54
C ARG A 51 12.37 -4.66 -4.18
N ARG A 52 12.97 -3.79 -3.37
CA ARG A 52 13.41 -4.15 -2.01
C ARG A 52 12.27 -4.70 -1.15
N ARG A 53 11.07 -4.12 -1.25
CA ARG A 53 9.88 -4.62 -0.54
C ARG A 53 9.48 -6.02 -1.02
N PHE A 54 9.55 -6.27 -2.32
CA PHE A 54 9.25 -7.58 -2.89
C PHE A 54 10.23 -8.63 -2.36
N ASP A 55 11.53 -8.37 -2.44
CA ASP A 55 12.58 -9.27 -1.94
C ASP A 55 12.42 -9.53 -0.44
N GLN A 56 12.14 -8.47 0.33
CA GLN A 56 11.88 -8.56 1.76
C GLN A 56 10.63 -9.41 2.06
N ARG A 57 9.55 -9.27 1.30
CA ARG A 57 8.34 -10.09 1.46
C ARG A 57 8.63 -11.56 1.17
N GLN A 58 9.44 -11.86 0.16
CA GLN A 58 9.83 -13.23 -0.14
C GLN A 58 10.63 -13.84 1.02
N ALA A 59 11.62 -13.12 1.54
CA ALA A 59 12.37 -13.54 2.73
C ALA A 59 11.47 -13.68 3.98
N ASP A 60 10.46 -12.80 4.11
CA ASP A 60 9.48 -12.87 5.19
C ASP A 60 8.58 -14.10 5.10
N LEU A 61 8.18 -14.50 3.89
CA LEU A 61 7.41 -15.72 3.66
C LEU A 61 8.23 -16.97 3.99
N SER A 62 9.48 -17.06 3.54
CA SER A 62 10.36 -18.18 3.89
C SER A 62 10.60 -18.28 5.40
N ARG A 63 10.73 -17.14 6.09
CA ARG A 63 10.82 -17.09 7.55
C ARG A 63 9.54 -17.53 8.23
N LEU A 64 8.39 -17.10 7.71
CA LEU A 64 7.08 -17.49 8.22
C LEU A 64 6.86 -19.00 8.08
N GLU A 65 7.17 -19.56 6.91
CA GLU A 65 7.12 -21.00 6.65
C GLU A 65 8.00 -21.77 7.66
N GLY A 66 9.26 -21.36 7.83
CA GLY A 66 10.14 -21.95 8.83
C GLY A 66 9.64 -21.79 10.27
N CYS A 67 8.98 -20.68 10.60
CA CYS A 67 8.37 -20.46 11.91
C CYS A 67 7.20 -21.43 12.14
N LEU A 68 6.30 -21.56 11.15
CA LEU A 68 5.14 -22.44 11.20
C LEU A 68 5.54 -23.92 11.30
N ASN A 69 6.56 -24.35 10.55
CA ASN A 69 7.06 -25.72 10.59
C ASN A 69 7.65 -26.10 11.96
N ARG A 70 8.09 -25.12 12.77
CA ARG A 70 8.68 -25.32 14.10
C ARG A 70 7.74 -25.02 15.25
N THR A 71 6.54 -24.48 15.01
CA THR A 71 5.62 -24.06 16.07
C THR A 71 4.42 -24.99 16.19
N ALA A 72 4.03 -25.28 17.44
CA ALA A 72 2.73 -25.87 17.71
C ALA A 72 1.60 -24.91 17.28
N LYS A 73 0.48 -25.44 16.78
CA LYS A 73 -0.64 -24.68 16.19
C LYS A 73 -1.08 -23.46 17.01
N ALA A 74 -1.03 -23.53 18.35
CA ALA A 74 -1.42 -22.45 19.25
C ALA A 74 -0.53 -21.17 19.17
N LYS A 75 0.64 -21.23 18.51
CA LYS A 75 1.60 -20.10 18.39
C LYS A 75 1.79 -19.60 16.94
N ALA A 76 1.03 -20.14 15.99
CA ALA A 76 1.11 -19.75 14.57
C ALA A 76 0.74 -18.27 14.34
N SER A 77 -0.23 -17.75 15.09
CA SER A 77 -0.61 -16.33 15.06
C SER A 77 0.54 -15.41 15.46
N THR A 78 1.36 -15.84 16.43
CA THR A 78 2.54 -15.08 16.89
C THR A 78 3.62 -14.99 15.80
N CYS A 79 3.83 -16.07 15.03
CA CYS A 79 4.71 -16.05 13.86
C CYS A 79 4.24 -15.03 12.82
N PHE A 80 2.94 -15.04 12.50
CA PHE A 80 2.35 -14.13 11.52
C PHE A 80 2.39 -12.66 11.96
N GLU A 81 1.93 -12.35 13.18
CA GLU A 81 1.86 -10.96 13.66
C GLU A 81 3.23 -10.29 13.70
N ARG A 82 4.25 -11.02 14.17
CA ARG A 82 5.63 -10.51 14.25
C ARG A 82 6.17 -10.16 12.87
N GLN A 83 5.97 -11.03 11.88
CA GLN A 83 6.44 -10.82 10.52
C GLN A 83 5.68 -9.66 9.83
N HIS A 84 4.35 -9.69 9.90
CA HIS A 84 3.48 -8.76 9.17
C HIS A 84 3.58 -7.33 9.70
N ARG A 85 3.54 -7.12 11.03
CA ARG A 85 3.60 -5.76 11.61
C ARG A 85 4.94 -5.07 11.31
N GLN A 86 6.05 -5.80 11.43
CA GLN A 86 7.38 -5.23 11.22
C GLN A 86 7.62 -4.86 9.75
N GLY A 87 7.25 -5.73 8.82
CA GLY A 87 7.39 -5.47 7.38
C GLY A 87 6.51 -4.29 6.93
N HIS A 88 5.27 -4.21 7.40
CA HIS A 88 4.36 -3.12 7.06
C HIS A 88 4.80 -1.76 7.62
N ALA A 89 5.26 -1.73 8.89
CA ALA A 89 5.75 -0.50 9.51
C ALA A 89 7.04 0.03 8.84
N ARG A 90 7.97 -0.86 8.49
CA ARG A 90 9.19 -0.49 7.74
C ARG A 90 8.84 0.10 6.38
N TRP A 91 8.00 -0.58 5.60
CA TRP A 91 7.55 -0.10 4.29
C TRP A 91 6.95 1.30 4.34
N ARG A 92 6.04 1.55 5.30
CA ARG A 92 5.41 2.87 5.43
C ARG A 92 6.42 3.98 5.74
N ARG A 93 7.38 3.71 6.62
CA ARG A 93 8.43 4.68 6.96
C ARG A 93 9.33 4.99 5.76
N GLU A 94 9.73 3.98 5.00
CA GLU A 94 10.57 4.18 3.81
C GLU A 94 9.84 4.94 2.70
N LEU A 95 8.56 4.61 2.46
CA LEU A 95 7.73 5.35 1.50
C LEU A 95 7.50 6.81 1.94
N GLN A 96 7.26 7.03 3.23
CA GLN A 96 7.12 8.38 3.78
C GLN A 96 8.41 9.18 3.65
N ALA A 97 9.56 8.59 3.98
CA ALA A 97 10.86 9.24 3.84
C ALA A 97 11.16 9.62 2.38
N LEU A 98 10.84 8.71 1.44
CA LEU A 98 10.97 9.00 0.01
C LEU A 98 10.10 10.19 -0.40
N ARG A 99 8.82 10.22 0.00
CA ARG A 99 7.91 11.30 -0.35
C ARG A 99 8.34 12.63 0.26
N GLN A 100 8.79 12.62 1.51
CA GLN A 100 9.35 13.81 2.18
C GLN A 100 10.58 14.36 1.45
N HIS A 101 11.48 13.49 0.96
CA HIS A 101 12.65 13.91 0.20
C HIS A 101 12.29 14.70 -1.07
N TYR A 102 11.15 14.39 -1.69
CA TYR A 102 10.64 15.07 -2.88
C TYR A 102 9.52 16.09 -2.58
N ASN A 103 9.28 16.46 -1.32
CA ASN A 103 8.19 17.35 -0.89
C ASN A 103 6.78 16.92 -1.37
N LEU A 104 6.54 15.61 -1.47
CA LEU A 104 5.27 15.05 -1.90
C LEU A 104 4.33 14.79 -0.70
N PRO A 105 3.01 14.95 -0.88
CA PRO A 105 2.01 14.73 0.17
C PRO A 105 2.03 13.26 0.62
N VAL A 106 1.93 12.99 1.93
CA VAL A 106 1.90 11.62 2.46
C VAL A 106 0.46 11.09 2.40
N PRO A 107 0.22 9.86 1.89
CA PRO A 107 -1.12 9.29 1.87
C PRO A 107 -1.68 9.19 3.29
N PRO A 108 -2.98 9.48 3.49
CA PRO A 108 -3.58 9.30 4.80
C PRO A 108 -3.40 7.84 5.25
N SER A 109 -2.76 7.65 6.40
CA SER A 109 -2.66 6.34 7.02
C SER A 109 -4.05 5.92 7.48
N HIS A 110 -4.65 4.93 6.82
CA HIS A 110 -5.87 4.30 7.30
C HIS A 110 -5.63 3.76 8.72
N HIS A 111 -6.04 4.53 9.73
CA HIS A 111 -6.29 3.98 11.05
C HIS A 111 -7.50 3.08 10.92
N HIS A 112 -7.29 1.80 11.19
CA HIS A 112 -8.37 0.85 11.43
C HIS A 112 -9.21 1.42 12.56
N ARG A 113 -10.40 1.96 12.27
CA ARG A 113 -11.40 2.29 13.27
C ARG A 113 -11.85 0.94 13.84
N PRO A 114 -11.60 0.63 15.12
CA PRO A 114 -12.24 -0.53 15.71
C PRO A 114 -13.74 -0.22 15.76
N SER A 115 -14.53 -1.07 15.09
CA SER A 115 -15.96 -1.19 15.35
C SER A 115 -16.19 -1.85 16.69
#